data_AF-V9VT64-F1
#
_entry.id   AF-V9VT64-F1
#
_cell.length_a   1.000
_cell.length_b   1.000
_cell.length_c   1.000
_cell.angle_alpha   90.00
_cell.angle_beta   90.00
_cell.angle_gamma   90.00
#
_symmetry.space_group_name_H-M   'P 1'
#
loop_
_entity.id
_entity.type
_entity.pdbx_description
1 polymer ?
#
loop_
_entity_poly.entity_id
_entity_poly.type
_entity_poly.pdbx_seq_one_letter_code
_entity_poly.pdbx_strand_id
1 'polypeptide(L)'
;MFGIVLWRDDRLNKAVIWCDDQGDLAFYTRKASEDFLELNPGDWVEFKLKLNGNCRIAENLALLLEQGSPDLADRLCAAAGCGAEPAGAGQENGTVVPFPQHSVKKRRIAAPLHVSRG
;
A
#
# COMPACT_ATOMS: atom_id res chain seq x y z
N MET A 1 12.49 -8.98 -7.09
CA MET A 1 12.93 -7.60 -6.81
C MET A 1 12.96 -7.45 -5.30
N PHE A 2 13.89 -6.66 -4.77
CA PHE A 2 13.95 -6.42 -3.33
C PHE A 2 13.52 -4.99 -3.01
N GLY A 3 13.07 -4.78 -1.78
CA GLY A 3 12.73 -3.45 -1.33
C GLY A 3 12.50 -3.37 0.15
N ILE A 4 12.33 -2.14 0.62
CA ILE A 4 12.07 -1.81 2.01
C ILE A 4 10.66 -1.23 2.09
N VAL A 5 9.85 -1.75 3.00
CA VAL A 5 8.52 -1.22 3.28
C VAL A 5 8.68 0.17 3.91
N LEU A 6 8.10 1.20 3.30
CA LEU A 6 8.12 2.56 3.85
C LEU A 6 6.87 2.85 4.68
N TRP A 7 5.74 2.25 4.31
CA TRP A 7 4.45 2.51 4.93
C TRP A 7 3.49 1.34 4.69
N ARG A 8 2.55 1.15 5.62
CA ARG A 8 1.42 0.21 5.49
C ARG A 8 0.12 0.77 6.04
N ASP A 9 -0.99 0.18 5.58
CA ASP A 9 -2.31 0.33 6.17
C ASP A 9 -2.98 -1.04 6.31
N ASP A 10 -3.27 -1.39 7.57
CA ASP A 10 -3.84 -2.67 7.99
C ASP A 10 -5.29 -2.84 7.54
N ARG A 11 -6.04 -1.73 7.51
CA ARG A 11 -7.46 -1.73 7.15
C ARG A 11 -7.63 -1.91 5.66
N LEU A 12 -6.75 -1.29 4.88
CA LEU A 12 -6.77 -1.35 3.42
C LEU A 12 -5.93 -2.52 2.86
N ASN A 13 -5.12 -3.17 3.69
CA ASN A 13 -4.12 -4.17 3.30
C ASN A 13 -3.22 -3.65 2.17
N LYS A 14 -2.69 -2.43 2.34
CA LYS A 14 -1.81 -1.77 1.37
C LYS A 14 -0.46 -1.50 1.98
N ALA A 15 0.57 -1.49 1.14
CA ALA A 15 1.90 -1.04 1.52
C ALA A 15 2.57 -0.29 0.38
N VAL A 16 3.50 0.59 0.74
CA VAL A 16 4.38 1.31 -0.18
C VAL A 16 5.80 0.84 0.07
N ILE A 17 6.51 0.51 -1.01
CA ILE A 17 7.82 -0.14 -0.96
C ILE A 17 8.80 0.70 -1.78
N TRP A 18 9.96 0.98 -1.20
CA TRP A 18 11.10 1.54 -1.94
C TRP A 18 11.97 0.40 -2.46
N CYS A 19 12.25 0.43 -3.75
CA CYS A 19 12.89 -0.65 -4.46
C CYS A 19 14.42 -0.53 -4.45
N ASP A 20 15.12 -1.67 -4.56
CA ASP A 20 16.59 -1.73 -4.61
C ASP A 20 17.19 -0.99 -5.82
N ASP A 21 16.41 -0.85 -6.90
CA ASP A 21 16.78 -0.10 -8.11
C ASP A 21 16.75 1.44 -7.93
N GLN A 22 16.36 1.94 -6.76
CA GLN A 22 16.22 3.37 -6.43
C GLN A 22 15.27 4.13 -7.37
N GLY A 23 14.42 3.43 -8.12
CA GLY A 23 13.44 4.02 -9.01
C GLY A 23 12.15 4.43 -8.28
N ASP A 24 11.07 4.56 -9.04
CA ASP A 24 9.74 4.87 -8.49
C ASP A 24 9.28 3.83 -7.46
N LEU A 25 8.42 4.30 -6.55
CA LEU A 25 7.83 3.49 -5.48
C LEU A 25 6.93 2.38 -6.06
N ALA A 26 6.97 1.22 -5.41
CA ALA A 26 6.07 0.11 -5.70
C ALA A 26 4.91 0.05 -4.70
N PHE A 27 3.71 -0.24 -5.22
CA PHE A 27 2.49 -0.36 -4.44
C PHE A 27 2.08 -1.81 -4.29
N TYR A 28 1.89 -2.24 -3.05
CA TYR A 28 1.32 -3.53 -2.73
C TYR A 28 -0.15 -3.39 -2.32
N THR A 29 -0.97 -4.34 -2.74
CA THR A 29 -2.31 -4.55 -2.21
C THR A 29 -2.50 -6.05 -2.06
N ARG A 30 -2.70 -6.50 -0.81
CA ARG A 30 -2.92 -7.91 -0.54
C ARG A 30 -4.18 -8.40 -1.24
N LYS A 31 -4.05 -9.52 -1.95
CA LYS A 31 -5.21 -10.19 -2.56
C LYS A 31 -5.87 -11.09 -1.52
N ALA A 32 -7.18 -11.29 -1.63
CA ALA A 32 -7.91 -12.17 -0.72
C ALA A 32 -7.41 -13.64 -0.73
N SER A 33 -6.72 -14.04 -1.80
CA SER A 33 -6.10 -15.36 -1.98
C SER A 33 -4.70 -15.48 -1.39
N GLU A 34 -4.09 -14.38 -0.92
CA GLU A 34 -2.75 -14.38 -0.34
C GLU A 34 -2.82 -14.58 1.18
N ASP A 35 -1.86 -15.31 1.73
CA ASP A 35 -1.73 -15.49 3.18
C ASP A 35 -1.52 -14.15 3.89
N PHE A 36 -1.84 -14.11 5.18
CA PHE A 36 -1.63 -12.90 5.97
C PHE A 36 -0.13 -12.71 6.19
N LEU A 37 0.38 -11.58 5.71
CA LEU A 37 1.75 -11.15 5.93
C LEU A 37 1.71 -9.87 6.74
N GLU A 38 2.26 -9.93 7.95
CA GLU A 38 2.48 -8.74 8.75
C GLU A 38 3.71 -8.02 8.21
N LEU A 39 3.50 -6.83 7.66
CA LEU A 39 4.57 -5.98 7.13
C LEU A 39 4.82 -4.86 8.12
N ASN A 40 6.01 -4.34 8.29
CA ASN A 40 6.24 -3.16 9.10
C ASN A 40 7.15 -2.21 8.33
N PRO A 41 7.00 -0.89 8.52
CA PRO A 41 8.00 0.05 8.03
C PRO A 41 9.41 -0.39 8.42
N GLY A 42 10.32 -0.41 7.46
CA GLY A 42 11.69 -0.90 7.62
C GLY A 42 11.92 -2.38 7.32
N ASP A 43 10.87 -3.16 7.08
CA ASP A 43 10.99 -4.57 6.69
C ASP A 43 11.56 -4.73 5.28
N TRP A 44 12.42 -5.74 5.12
CA TRP A 44 12.97 -6.15 3.83
C TRP A 44 12.10 -7.22 3.21
N VAL A 45 11.69 -6.97 1.97
CA VAL A 45 10.78 -7.84 1.24
C VAL A 45 11.32 -8.21 -0.14
N GLU A 46 11.01 -9.42 -0.56
CA GLU A 46 11.10 -9.85 -1.96
C GLU A 46 9.71 -9.84 -2.58
N PHE A 47 9.62 -9.40 -3.84
CA PHE A 47 8.36 -9.41 -4.58
C PHE A 47 8.58 -9.49 -6.10
N LYS A 48 7.50 -9.79 -6.80
CA LYS A 48 7.42 -9.67 -8.26
C LYS A 48 6.91 -8.29 -8.62
N LEU A 49 7.61 -7.61 -9.52
CA LEU A 49 7.18 -6.32 -10.03
C LEU A 49 6.32 -6.50 -11.29
N LYS A 50 5.15 -5.87 -11.28
CA LYS A 50 4.27 -5.76 -12.45
C LYS A 50 4.02 -4.28 -12.74
N LEU A 51 4.22 -3.87 -13.99
CA LEU A 51 3.90 -2.51 -14.41
C LEU A 51 2.43 -2.43 -14.84
N ASN A 52 1.71 -1.42 -14.35
CA ASN A 52 0.37 -1.08 -14.80
C ASN A 52 0.31 0.41 -15.17
N GLY A 53 0.44 0.70 -16.46
CA GLY A 53 0.69 2.06 -16.94
C GLY A 53 2.05 2.56 -16.42
N ASN A 54 2.05 3.66 -15.68
CA ASN A 54 3.26 4.20 -15.04
C ASN A 54 3.39 3.75 -13.57
N CYS A 55 2.46 2.94 -13.06
CA CYS A 55 2.49 2.49 -11.68
C CYS A 55 3.21 1.15 -11.56
N ARG A 56 4.14 1.08 -10.61
CA ARG A 56 4.83 -0.13 -10.18
C ARG A 56 3.98 -0.87 -9.15
N ILE A 57 3.53 -2.08 -9.47
CA ILE A 57 2.71 -2.91 -8.59
C ILE A 57 3.55 -4.07 -8.08
N ALA A 58 3.63 -4.23 -6.77
CA ALA A 58 4.27 -5.38 -6.14
C ALA A 58 3.25 -6.52 -5.97
N GLU A 59 3.63 -7.72 -6.37
CA GLU A 59 2.84 -8.94 -6.24
C GLU A 59 3.65 -10.05 -5.57
N ASN A 60 2.97 -10.99 -4.91
CA ASN A 60 3.59 -12.12 -4.23
C ASN A 60 4.71 -11.69 -3.27
N LEU A 61 4.39 -10.80 -2.32
CA LEU A 61 5.34 -10.35 -1.32
C LEU A 61 5.77 -11.50 -0.41
N ALA A 62 7.06 -11.55 -0.11
CA ALA A 62 7.66 -12.41 0.90
C ALA A 62 8.56 -11.57 1.81
N LEU A 63 8.40 -11.74 3.12
CA LEU A 63 9.26 -11.11 4.12
C LEU A 63 10.59 -11.85 4.19
N LEU A 64 11.69 -11.14 4.00
CA LEU A 64 13.04 -11.70 4.09
C LEU A 64 13.67 -11.43 5.45
N LEU A 65 13.57 -10.19 5.92
CA LEU A 65 14.13 -9.76 7.19
C LEU A 65 13.24 -8.67 7.79
N GLU A 66 12.84 -8.88 9.03
CA GLU A 66 12.14 -7.88 9.83
C GLU A 66 13.09 -6.73 10.18
N GLN A 67 12.62 -5.49 10.06
CA GLN A 67 13.30 -4.28 10.55
C GLN A 67 14.75 -4.14 10.05
N GLY A 68 15.01 -4.41 8.76
CA GLY A 68 16.33 -4.19 8.16
C GLY A 68 16.73 -2.71 8.08
N SER A 69 15.76 -1.79 8.00
CA SER A 69 16.01 -0.34 8.02
C SER A 69 14.83 0.45 8.62
N PRO A 70 14.61 0.36 9.95
CA PRO A 70 13.42 0.93 10.62
C PRO A 70 13.28 2.45 10.40
N ASP A 71 14.38 3.19 10.46
CA ASP A 71 14.38 4.66 10.40
C ASP A 71 14.39 5.22 8.97
N LEU A 72 14.29 4.36 7.95
CA LEU A 72 14.47 4.77 6.57
C LEU A 72 13.39 5.75 6.10
N ALA A 73 12.14 5.50 6.46
CA ALA A 73 11.04 6.39 6.14
C ALA A 73 11.28 7.79 6.73
N ASP A 74 11.67 7.87 8.00
CA ASP A 74 11.96 9.15 8.67
C ASP A 74 13.15 9.87 8.05
N ARG A 75 14.22 9.15 7.69
CA ARG A 75 15.39 9.72 7.01
C ARG A 75 15.03 10.29 5.64
N LEU A 76 14.18 9.60 4.88
CA LEU A 76 13.69 10.10 3.59
C LEU A 76 12.83 11.35 3.77
N CYS A 77 11.95 11.38 4.78
CA CYS A 77 11.16 12.56 5.11
C CYS A 77 12.04 13.77 5.49
N ALA A 78 13.07 13.55 6.32
CA ALA A 78 14.01 14.59 6.71
C ALA A 78 14.82 15.10 5.49
N ALA A 79 15.26 14.20 4.62
CA ALA A 79 16.01 14.55 3.41
C ALA A 79 15.15 15.32 2.39
N ALA A 80 13.84 15.04 2.33
CA ALA A 80 12.90 15.74 1.46
C ALA A 80 12.59 17.18 1.93
N GLY A 81 13.16 17.63 3.05
CA GLY A 81 12.84 18.94 3.63
C GLY A 81 11.46 18.99 4.28
N CYS A 82 10.83 17.84 4.55
CA CYS A 82 9.65 17.74 5.40
C CYS A 82 10.04 17.88 6.90
N GLY A 83 10.84 18.90 7.22
CA GLY A 83 11.07 19.37 8.57
C GLY A 83 10.14 20.56 8.81
N ALA A 84 9.40 20.54 9.91
CA ALA A 84 8.42 21.56 10.27
C ALA A 84 9.00 22.98 10.21
N GLU A 85 8.44 23.82 9.32
CA GLU A 85 8.39 25.28 9.46
C GLU A 85 6.98 25.75 9.02
N PRO A 86 6.34 26.68 9.76
CA PRO A 86 4.96 27.09 9.51
C PRO A 86 4.84 28.03 8.31
N ALA A 87 3.79 27.81 7.51
CA ALA A 87 3.14 28.72 6.56
C ALA A 87 4.02 29.80 5.89
N GLY A 88 4.45 29.55 4.65
CA GLY A 88 5.07 30.57 3.82
C GLY A 88 5.30 30.17 2.35
N ALA A 89 4.26 30.36 1.54
CA ALA A 89 4.29 30.60 0.09
C ALA A 89 5.02 29.59 -0.83
N GLY A 90 4.21 28.67 -1.36
CA GLY A 90 4.13 28.39 -2.79
C GLY A 90 5.07 27.32 -3.35
N GLN A 91 4.53 26.12 -3.61
CA GLN A 91 4.86 25.33 -4.80
C GLN A 91 3.91 24.13 -4.98
N GLU A 92 3.21 24.18 -6.12
CA GLU A 92 2.49 23.13 -6.88
C GLU A 92 1.62 22.11 -6.12
N ASN A 93 0.31 22.35 -6.23
CA ASN A 93 -0.78 21.54 -5.68
C ASN A 93 -0.80 20.11 -6.25
N GLY A 94 -0.07 19.19 -5.63
CA GLY A 94 -0.45 17.77 -5.67
C GLY A 94 -1.83 17.62 -5.03
N THR A 95 -2.87 17.34 -5.82
CA THR A 95 -4.21 17.12 -5.26
C THR A 95 -4.22 15.82 -4.49
N VAL A 96 -4.26 15.91 -3.15
CA VAL A 96 -4.52 14.77 -2.28
C VAL A 96 -5.97 14.34 -2.50
N VAL A 97 -6.17 13.25 -3.25
CA VAL A 97 -7.48 12.64 -3.43
C VAL A 97 -7.81 11.76 -2.22
N PRO A 98 -8.86 12.05 -1.44
CA PRO A 98 -9.28 11.17 -0.37
C PRO A 98 -9.80 9.86 -0.96
N PHE A 99 -9.36 8.73 -0.40
CA PHE A 99 -9.94 7.42 -0.75
C PHE A 99 -11.43 7.43 -0.42
N PRO A 100 -12.33 7.10 -1.37
CA PRO A 100 -13.75 7.04 -1.08
C PRO A 100 -13.98 5.97 -0.01
N GLN A 101 -14.43 6.39 1.17
CA GLN A 101 -14.92 5.49 2.20
C GLN A 101 -16.25 4.89 1.70
N HIS A 102 -16.18 3.86 0.86
CA HIS A 102 -17.36 3.09 0.52
C HIS A 102 -17.83 2.35 1.78
N SER A 103 -18.78 2.95 2.49
CA SER A 103 -19.62 2.22 3.43
C SER A 103 -20.36 1.14 2.63
N VAL A 104 -19.85 -0.09 2.67
CA VAL A 104 -20.53 -1.26 2.10
C VAL A 104 -21.82 -1.46 2.88
N LYS A 105 -22.93 -0.91 2.40
CA LYS A 105 -24.25 -1.37 2.82
C LYS A 105 -24.40 -2.79 2.30
N LYS A 106 -24.23 -3.79 3.18
CA LYS A 106 -24.59 -5.19 2.91
C LYS A 106 -26.03 -5.22 2.40
N ARG A 107 -26.21 -5.32 1.08
CA ARG A 107 -27.49 -5.70 0.49
C ARG A 107 -27.75 -7.14 0.91
N ARG A 108 -28.62 -7.33 1.90
CA ARG A 108 -29.21 -8.63 2.21
C ARG A 108 -30.05 -9.03 1.01
N ILE A 109 -29.58 -9.98 0.21
CA ILE A 109 -30.43 -10.65 -0.76
C ILE A 109 -31.20 -11.71 0.02
N ALA A 110 -32.47 -11.44 0.32
CA ALA A 110 -33.42 -12.46 0.70
C ALA A 110 -33.97 -13.08 -0.60
N ALA A 111 -33.60 -14.33 -0.88
CA ALA A 111 -34.22 -15.10 -1.96
C ALA A 111 -35.51 -15.73 -1.44
N PRO A 112 -36.68 -15.51 -2.06
CA PRO A 112 -37.83 -16.36 -1.83
C PRO A 112 -37.64 -17.68 -2.60
N LEU A 113 -37.74 -18.79 -1.88
CA LEU A 113 -37.92 -20.12 -2.45
C LEU A 113 -39.27 -20.14 -3.20
N HIS A 114 -39.25 -20.33 -4.52
CA HIS A 114 -40.44 -20.75 -5.24
C HIS A 114 -40.26 -22.20 -5.67
N VAL A 115 -40.92 -23.09 -4.94
CA VAL A 115 -41.19 -24.47 -5.34
C VAL A 115 -42.37 -24.42 -6.30
N SER A 116 -42.19 -24.89 -7.54
CA SER A 116 -43.32 -25.29 -8.39
C SER A 116 -43.21 -26.76 -8.74
N ARG A 117 -44.22 -27.50 -8.28
CA ARG A 117 -44.66 -28.81 -8.77
C ARG A 117 -45.26 -28.66 -10.17
N GLY A 118 -45.11 -29.70 -10.99
CA GLY A 118 -45.78 -29.89 -12.27
C GLY A 118 -45.13 -31.02 -13.03
#